data_AF-A0A841C1P2-F1
#
_entry.id   AF-A0A841C1P2-F1
#
_cell.length_a   1.000
_cell.length_b   1.000
_cell.length_c   1.000
_cell.angle_alpha   90.00
_cell.angle_beta   90.00
_cell.angle_gamma   90.00
#
_symmetry.space_group_name_H-M   'P 1'
#
loop_
_entity.id
_entity.type
_entity.pdbx_description
1 polymer ?
#
loop_
_entity_poly.entity_id
_entity_poly.type
_entity_poly.pdbx_seq_one_letter_code
_entity_poly.pdbx_strand_id
1 'polypeptide(L)'
;MELRDIEIFLALAEELHVGRTADRLQLSAEQVRLSIAEQERRVGASLFEPANGRDDPRVALTPIGRHLYADLDAGYRRIQDGFATAAASARGHTGTLALGITSTLGQELAPITRLFRARHPGCELQIREVHHSDPFGPLRAGDVDIQLSPLPVDEPDIICLPVDESPERGWGLAWRATGETSVHRAFAQAALDARAERG
;
A
#
# COMPACT_ATOMS: atom_id res chain seq x y z
N MET A 1 -16.74 6.31 -15.29
CA MET A 1 -15.33 6.68 -15.23
C MET A 1 -14.61 5.38 -15.02
N GLU A 2 -13.89 4.96 -16.03
CA GLU A 2 -13.17 3.70 -16.05
C GLU A 2 -11.79 3.89 -15.43
N LEU A 3 -11.11 2.79 -15.05
CA LEU A 3 -9.74 2.86 -14.51
C LEU A 3 -8.78 3.53 -15.51
N ARG A 4 -9.01 3.31 -16.80
CA ARG A 4 -8.23 3.90 -17.89
C ARG A 4 -8.34 5.43 -17.93
N ASP A 5 -9.50 6.00 -17.58
CA ASP A 5 -9.67 7.44 -17.50
C ASP A 5 -8.83 8.03 -16.36
N ILE A 6 -8.80 7.34 -15.22
CA ILE A 6 -7.98 7.70 -14.06
C ILE A 6 -6.49 7.67 -14.43
N GLU A 7 -6.05 6.62 -15.12
CA GLU A 7 -4.67 6.52 -15.62
C GLU A 7 -4.28 7.68 -16.55
N ILE A 8 -5.18 8.06 -17.48
CA ILE A 8 -4.96 9.20 -18.38
C ILE A 8 -4.79 10.50 -17.59
N PHE A 9 -5.65 10.73 -16.60
CA PHE A 9 -5.58 11.90 -15.74
C PHE A 9 -4.28 11.97 -14.93
N LEU A 10 -3.94 10.88 -14.22
CA LEU A 10 -2.73 10.80 -13.40
C LEU A 10 -1.47 10.98 -14.26
N ALA A 11 -1.40 10.34 -15.42
CA ALA A 11 -0.26 10.49 -16.32
C ALA A 11 -0.15 11.91 -16.90
N LEU A 12 -1.26 12.60 -17.17
CA LEU A 12 -1.21 13.99 -17.60
C LEU A 12 -0.79 14.94 -16.47
N ALA A 13 -1.23 14.67 -15.24
CA ALA A 13 -0.83 15.43 -14.06
C ALA A 13 0.68 15.31 -13.77
N GLU A 14 1.29 14.16 -14.06
CA GLU A 14 2.74 13.95 -13.94
C GLU A 14 3.52 14.57 -15.10
N GLU A 15 3.08 14.38 -16.34
CA GLU A 15 3.81 14.83 -17.53
C GLU A 15 3.60 16.32 -17.85
N LEU A 16 2.46 16.89 -17.46
CA LEU A 16 2.03 18.25 -17.78
C LEU A 16 2.10 18.57 -19.29
N HIS A 17 2.02 17.52 -20.13
CA HIS A 17 2.19 17.64 -21.57
C HIS A 17 1.42 16.54 -22.31
N VAL A 18 0.36 16.92 -23.02
CA VAL A 18 -0.60 16.01 -23.67
C VAL A 18 0.08 15.03 -24.63
N GLY A 19 1.02 15.49 -25.46
CA GLY A 19 1.76 14.62 -26.40
C GLY A 19 2.55 13.51 -25.70
N ARG A 20 3.38 13.86 -24.70
CA ARG A 20 4.14 12.88 -23.90
C ARG A 20 3.25 11.91 -23.14
N THR A 21 2.13 12.40 -22.60
CA THR A 21 1.12 11.52 -21.97
C THR A 21 0.54 10.53 -22.98
N ALA A 22 0.21 10.99 -24.19
CA ALA A 22 -0.30 10.14 -25.25
C ALA A 22 0.72 9.06 -25.65
N ASP A 23 1.99 9.44 -25.84
CA ASP A 23 3.08 8.51 -26.14
C ASP A 23 3.27 7.47 -25.02
N ARG A 24 3.30 7.92 -23.75
CA ARG A 24 3.45 7.04 -22.57
C ARG A 24 2.34 6.00 -22.47
N LEU A 25 1.11 6.39 -22.81
CA LEU A 25 -0.07 5.52 -22.71
C LEU A 25 -0.42 4.81 -24.01
N GLN A 26 0.39 4.98 -25.08
CA GLN A 26 0.12 4.46 -26.42
C GLN A 26 -1.27 4.87 -26.95
N LEU A 27 -1.60 6.14 -26.76
CA LEU A 27 -2.85 6.76 -27.20
C LEU A 27 -2.56 7.89 -28.20
N SER A 28 -3.59 8.38 -28.87
CA SER A 28 -3.53 9.66 -29.57
C SER A 28 -3.75 10.83 -28.60
N ALA A 29 -3.19 12.00 -28.93
CA ALA A 29 -3.42 13.23 -28.17
C ALA A 29 -4.91 13.60 -28.09
N GLU A 30 -5.69 13.26 -29.12
CA GLU A 30 -7.14 13.47 -29.14
C GLU A 30 -7.86 12.61 -28.09
N GLN A 31 -7.48 11.33 -27.95
CA GLN A 31 -8.05 10.46 -26.93
C GLN A 31 -7.77 10.98 -25.50
N VAL A 32 -6.56 11.48 -25.26
CA VAL A 32 -6.20 12.11 -23.98
C VAL A 32 -7.09 13.34 -23.73
N ARG A 33 -7.20 14.26 -24.69
CA ARG A 33 -8.03 15.47 -24.56
C ARG A 33 -9.51 15.14 -24.33
N LEU A 34 -10.05 14.16 -25.05
CA LEU A 34 -11.45 13.74 -24.90
C LEU A 34 -11.74 13.15 -23.52
N SER A 35 -10.85 12.26 -23.01
CA SER A 35 -11.02 11.70 -21.66
C SER A 35 -10.96 12.79 -20.60
N ILE A 36 -10.00 13.73 -20.68
CA ILE A 36 -9.94 14.86 -19.74
C ILE A 36 -11.19 15.74 -19.82
N ALA A 37 -11.66 16.08 -21.02
CA ALA A 37 -12.87 16.89 -21.19
C ALA A 37 -14.13 16.21 -20.64
N GLU A 38 -14.22 14.88 -20.72
CA GLU A 38 -15.31 14.13 -20.09
C GLU A 38 -15.23 14.17 -18.56
N GLN A 39 -14.02 14.01 -18.00
CA GLN A 39 -13.80 14.11 -16.56
C GLN A 39 -14.12 15.51 -16.03
N GLU A 40 -13.65 16.56 -16.70
CA GLU A 40 -13.95 17.95 -16.34
C GLU A 40 -15.45 18.24 -16.37
N ARG A 41 -16.17 17.71 -17.38
CA ARG A 41 -17.63 17.84 -17.46
C ARG A 41 -18.35 17.15 -16.31
N ARG A 42 -17.84 15.99 -15.87
CA ARG A 42 -18.39 15.24 -14.75
C ARG A 42 -18.11 15.91 -13.40
N VAL A 43 -16.94 16.53 -13.25
CA VAL A 43 -16.57 17.33 -12.06
C VAL A 43 -17.30 18.67 -12.06
N GLY A 44 -17.63 19.22 -13.23
CA GLY A 44 -18.23 20.55 -13.38
C GLY A 44 -17.21 21.69 -13.32
N ALA A 45 -15.91 21.39 -13.45
CA ALA A 45 -14.83 22.38 -13.40
C ALA A 45 -13.63 21.91 -14.25
N SER A 46 -12.85 22.88 -14.75
CA SER A 46 -11.57 22.56 -15.40
C SER A 46 -10.57 22.00 -14.39
N LEU A 47 -9.97 20.87 -14.75
CA LEU A 47 -8.95 20.18 -13.98
C LEU A 47 -7.55 20.58 -14.47
N PHE A 48 -7.44 20.92 -15.76
CA PHE A 48 -6.23 21.45 -16.37
C PHE A 48 -6.48 22.80 -17.04
N GLU A 49 -5.44 23.62 -17.13
CA GLU A 49 -5.44 24.86 -17.89
C GLU A 49 -4.23 24.89 -18.85
N PRO A 50 -4.36 25.49 -20.05
CA PRO A 50 -3.25 25.60 -20.97
C PRO A 50 -2.15 26.49 -20.38
N ALA A 51 -0.89 26.09 -20.53
CA ALA A 51 0.23 26.84 -19.95
C ALA A 51 0.44 28.22 -20.59
N ASN A 52 0.12 28.36 -21.89
CA ASN A 52 0.22 29.63 -22.62
C ASN A 52 -1.04 29.91 -23.43
N GLY A 53 -1.40 29.01 -24.34
CA GLY A 53 -2.52 29.18 -25.28
C GLY A 53 -3.28 27.89 -25.51
N ARG A 54 -4.49 27.98 -26.06
CA ARG A 54 -5.43 26.86 -26.16
C ARG A 54 -4.91 25.64 -26.93
N ASP A 55 -4.00 25.85 -27.88
CA ASP A 55 -3.41 24.78 -28.70
C ASP A 55 -2.06 24.28 -28.15
N ASP A 56 -1.56 24.85 -27.05
CA ASP A 56 -0.31 24.43 -26.41
C ASP A 56 -0.46 23.00 -25.88
N PRO A 57 0.45 22.06 -26.22
CA PRO A 57 0.42 20.73 -25.64
C PRO A 57 0.77 20.72 -24.13
N ARG A 58 1.35 21.80 -23.59
CA ARG A 58 1.65 21.95 -22.17
C ARG A 58 0.45 22.44 -21.39
N VAL A 59 0.23 21.84 -20.23
CA VAL A 59 -0.88 22.16 -19.33
C VAL A 59 -0.38 22.33 -17.91
N ALA A 60 -1.13 23.04 -17.08
CA ALA A 60 -0.95 23.10 -15.65
C ALA A 60 -2.21 22.56 -14.95
N LEU A 61 -2.05 21.95 -13.77
CA LEU A 61 -3.19 21.59 -12.94
C LEU A 61 -3.84 22.85 -12.37
N THR A 62 -5.18 22.90 -12.38
CA THR A 62 -5.92 23.89 -11.60
C THR A 62 -5.88 23.51 -10.10
N PRO A 63 -6.31 24.39 -9.17
CA PRO A 63 -6.44 24.01 -7.76
C PRO A 63 -7.32 22.78 -7.54
N ILE A 64 -8.42 22.65 -8.30
CA ILE A 64 -9.33 21.50 -8.24
C ILE A 64 -8.63 20.26 -8.82
N GLY A 65 -7.91 20.39 -9.93
CA GLY A 65 -7.10 19.32 -10.50
C GLY A 65 -6.05 18.78 -9.53
N ARG A 66 -5.37 19.65 -8.77
CA ARG A 66 -4.41 19.24 -7.74
C ARG A 66 -5.04 18.44 -6.62
N HIS A 67 -6.23 18.84 -6.16
CA HIS A 67 -6.95 18.11 -5.12
C HIS A 67 -7.38 16.72 -5.62
N LEU A 68 -7.97 16.66 -6.82
CA LEU A 68 -8.37 15.40 -7.43
C LEU A 68 -7.18 14.47 -7.67
N TYR A 69 -6.02 15.01 -8.07
CA TYR A 69 -4.78 14.24 -8.22
C TYR A 69 -4.35 13.57 -6.93
N ALA A 70 -4.35 14.26 -5.80
CA ALA A 70 -3.97 13.68 -4.52
C ALA A 70 -4.86 12.48 -4.15
N ASP A 71 -6.18 12.63 -4.32
CA ASP A 71 -7.14 11.58 -3.99
C ASP A 71 -7.05 10.39 -4.96
N LEU A 72 -6.95 10.65 -6.26
CA LEU A 72 -6.88 9.60 -7.28
C LEU A 72 -5.55 8.85 -7.24
N ASP A 73 -4.41 9.51 -7.01
CA ASP A 73 -3.11 8.86 -6.88
C ASP A 73 -3.10 7.86 -5.71
N ALA A 74 -3.61 8.29 -4.55
CA ALA A 74 -3.73 7.42 -3.37
C ALA A 74 -4.67 6.23 -3.63
N GLY A 75 -5.85 6.47 -4.21
CA GLY A 75 -6.80 5.41 -4.56
C GLY A 75 -6.27 4.43 -5.59
N TYR A 76 -5.61 4.93 -6.63
CA TYR A 76 -5.05 4.12 -7.71
C TYR A 76 -3.92 3.22 -7.21
N ARG A 77 -3.01 3.74 -6.37
CA ARG A 77 -1.98 2.92 -5.71
C ARG A 77 -2.60 1.78 -4.90
N ARG A 78 -3.65 2.05 -4.12
CA ARG A 78 -4.34 1.03 -3.33
C ARG A 78 -4.93 -0.09 -4.20
N ILE A 79 -5.44 0.24 -5.38
CA ILE A 79 -5.93 -0.75 -6.34
C ILE A 79 -4.77 -1.60 -6.88
N GLN A 80 -3.67 -0.96 -7.28
CA GLN A 80 -2.47 -1.67 -7.76
C GLN A 80 -1.89 -2.62 -6.70
N ASP A 81 -1.82 -2.17 -5.44
CA ASP A 81 -1.38 -2.97 -4.30
C ASP A 81 -2.29 -4.20 -4.07
N GLY A 82 -3.61 -4.02 -4.25
CA GLY A 82 -4.58 -5.12 -4.19
C GLY A 82 -4.31 -6.19 -5.25
N PHE A 83 -4.05 -5.77 -6.50
CA PHE A 83 -3.68 -6.71 -7.57
C PHE A 83 -2.34 -7.40 -7.32
N ALA A 84 -1.33 -6.67 -6.84
CA ALA A 84 -0.03 -7.25 -6.49
C ALA A 84 -0.18 -8.29 -5.37
N THR A 85 -1.01 -8.01 -4.36
CA THR A 85 -1.31 -8.93 -3.26
C THR A 85 -2.06 -10.17 -3.74
N ALA A 86 -3.05 -10.01 -4.60
CA ALA A 86 -3.79 -11.13 -5.20
C ALA A 86 -2.87 -12.00 -6.07
N ALA A 87 -2.00 -11.39 -6.89
CA ALA A 87 -1.03 -12.09 -7.72
C ALA A 87 0.01 -12.85 -6.89
N ALA A 88 0.49 -12.25 -5.80
CA ALA A 88 1.40 -12.91 -4.86
C ALA A 88 0.72 -14.11 -4.18
N SER A 89 -0.56 -13.95 -3.80
CA SER A 89 -1.36 -15.04 -3.24
C SER A 89 -1.56 -16.18 -4.23
N ALA A 90 -1.81 -15.87 -5.51
CA ALA A 90 -2.00 -16.86 -6.57
C ALA A 90 -0.73 -17.66 -6.90
N ARG A 91 0.47 -17.09 -6.71
CA ARG A 91 1.75 -17.76 -6.95
C ARG A 91 2.24 -18.60 -5.77
N GLY A 92 1.66 -18.42 -4.59
CA GLY A 92 2.11 -19.03 -3.35
C GLY A 92 3.40 -18.40 -2.81
N HIS A 93 3.41 -18.00 -1.55
CA HIS A 93 4.66 -17.64 -0.87
C HIS A 93 5.38 -18.94 -0.47
N THR A 94 6.64 -19.09 -0.91
CA THR A 94 7.49 -20.25 -0.58
C THR A 94 8.70 -19.79 0.24
N GLY A 95 9.11 -20.57 1.24
CA GLY A 95 10.22 -20.24 2.14
C GLY A 95 9.81 -20.13 3.60
N THR A 96 10.68 -19.57 4.44
CA THR A 96 10.46 -19.43 5.88
C THR A 96 10.23 -17.97 6.24
N LEU A 97 9.20 -17.69 7.05
CA LEU A 97 8.95 -16.38 7.66
C LEU A 97 9.16 -16.49 9.17
N ALA A 98 10.14 -15.78 9.68
CA ALA A 98 10.45 -15.72 11.11
C ALA A 98 9.64 -14.62 11.80
N LEU A 99 8.84 -15.02 12.78
CA LEU A 99 7.94 -14.17 13.55
C LEU A 99 8.47 -13.96 14.97
N GLY A 100 8.75 -12.72 15.33
CA GLY A 100 9.04 -12.30 16.69
C GLY A 100 7.76 -12.07 17.49
N ILE A 101 7.72 -12.53 18.73
CA ILE A 101 6.59 -12.26 19.62
C ILE A 101 7.06 -11.95 21.04
N THR A 102 6.50 -10.89 21.62
CA THR A 102 6.60 -10.66 23.07
C THR A 102 5.56 -11.51 23.78
N SER A 103 5.91 -12.05 24.95
CA SER A 103 5.05 -12.97 25.73
C SER A 103 3.63 -12.44 25.99
N THR A 104 3.43 -11.13 26.01
CA THR A 104 2.15 -10.44 26.20
C THR A 104 1.17 -10.56 25.02
N LEU A 105 1.65 -10.86 23.80
CA LEU A 105 0.83 -10.87 22.58
C LEU A 105 0.56 -12.28 22.04
N GLY A 106 0.94 -13.33 22.78
CA GLY A 106 0.80 -14.73 22.37
C GLY A 106 -0.60 -15.13 21.90
N GLN A 107 -1.65 -14.56 22.52
CA GLN A 107 -3.05 -14.86 22.20
C GLN A 107 -3.48 -14.33 20.82
N GLU A 108 -2.83 -13.27 20.34
CA GLU A 108 -3.15 -12.69 19.03
C GLU A 108 -2.60 -13.53 17.88
N LEU A 109 -1.53 -14.29 18.13
CA LEU A 109 -0.80 -14.99 17.09
C LEU A 109 -1.57 -16.18 16.50
N ALA A 110 -2.31 -16.93 17.31
CA ALA A 110 -2.97 -18.16 16.87
C ALA A 110 -3.94 -17.97 15.68
N PRO A 111 -4.91 -17.04 15.72
CA PRO A 111 -5.83 -16.83 14.60
C PRO A 111 -5.13 -16.27 13.36
N ILE A 112 -4.13 -15.39 13.54
CA ILE A 112 -3.35 -14.80 12.44
C ILE A 112 -2.57 -15.88 11.70
N THR A 113 -1.79 -16.67 12.44
CA THR A 113 -0.97 -17.75 11.87
C THR A 113 -1.82 -18.84 11.23
N ARG A 114 -3.00 -19.15 11.80
CA ARG A 114 -3.97 -20.08 11.19
C ARG A 114 -4.45 -19.56 9.84
N LEU A 115 -4.89 -18.30 9.77
CA LEU A 115 -5.37 -17.69 8.52
C LEU A 115 -4.25 -17.58 7.49
N PHE A 116 -3.05 -17.16 7.91
CA PHE A 116 -1.89 -17.06 7.04
C PHE A 116 -1.48 -18.41 6.46
N ARG A 117 -1.37 -19.47 7.28
CA ARG A 117 -1.03 -20.83 6.81
C ARG A 117 -2.06 -21.39 5.83
N ALA A 118 -3.35 -21.10 6.06
CA ALA A 118 -4.41 -21.51 5.14
C ALA A 118 -4.28 -20.85 3.75
N ARG A 119 -3.83 -19.59 3.72
CA ARG A 119 -3.62 -18.82 2.47
C ARG A 119 -2.27 -19.05 1.82
N HIS A 120 -1.26 -19.44 2.59
CA HIS A 120 0.13 -19.58 2.14
C HIS A 120 0.75 -20.90 2.63
N PRO A 121 0.26 -22.07 2.17
CA PRO A 121 0.73 -23.36 2.65
C PRO A 121 2.19 -23.68 2.30
N GLY A 122 2.78 -22.97 1.33
CA GLY A 122 4.20 -23.09 0.97
C GLY A 122 5.16 -22.31 1.87
N CYS A 123 4.64 -21.51 2.82
CA CYS A 123 5.43 -20.69 3.71
C CYS A 123 5.47 -21.29 5.11
N GLU A 124 6.67 -21.67 5.57
CA GLU A 124 6.91 -22.14 6.93
C GLU A 124 6.97 -20.94 7.88
N LEU A 125 6.22 -20.99 8.98
CA LEU A 125 6.29 -19.97 10.03
C LEU A 125 7.19 -20.45 11.16
N GLN A 126 8.27 -19.72 11.43
CA GLN A 126 9.11 -19.91 12.60
C GLN A 126 8.78 -18.85 13.65
N ILE A 127 8.36 -19.27 14.84
CA ILE A 127 7.99 -18.33 15.91
C ILE A 127 9.14 -18.27 16.91
N ARG A 128 9.57 -17.05 17.24
CA ARG A 128 10.65 -16.76 18.17
C ARG A 128 10.15 -15.82 19.25
N GLU A 129 10.39 -16.18 20.50
CA GLU A 129 10.14 -15.28 21.62
C GLU A 129 11.19 -14.17 21.64
N VAL A 130 10.74 -12.93 21.77
CA VAL A 130 11.60 -11.75 21.81
C VAL A 130 11.58 -11.16 23.23
N HIS A 131 12.78 -10.94 23.77
CA HIS A 131 12.95 -10.36 25.10
C HIS A 131 12.67 -8.86 25.11
N HIS A 132 11.97 -8.41 26.15
CA HIS A 132 11.64 -6.99 26.36
C HIS A 132 12.86 -6.08 26.54
N SER A 133 14.02 -6.62 26.93
CA SER A 133 15.25 -5.85 27.12
C SER A 133 15.88 -5.40 25.80
N ASP A 134 15.59 -6.11 24.71
CA ASP A 134 16.01 -5.75 23.36
C ASP A 134 14.91 -6.14 22.37
N PRO A 135 13.81 -5.35 22.33
CA PRO A 135 12.62 -5.71 21.59
C PRO A 135 12.83 -5.62 20.08
N PHE A 136 13.85 -4.93 19.56
CA PHE A 136 14.03 -4.76 18.12
C PHE A 136 15.39 -5.24 17.60
N GLY A 137 16.31 -5.65 18.48
CA GLY A 137 17.59 -6.26 18.09
C GLY A 137 17.43 -7.45 17.15
N PRO A 138 16.52 -8.41 17.40
CA PRO A 138 16.29 -9.53 16.49
C PRO A 138 15.83 -9.09 15.08
N LEU A 139 14.99 -8.05 14.97
CA LEU A 139 14.62 -7.48 13.67
C LEU A 139 15.85 -6.85 12.99
N ARG A 140 16.65 -6.08 13.74
CA ARG A 140 17.87 -5.42 13.24
C ARG A 140 18.90 -6.44 12.74
N ALA A 141 19.07 -7.54 13.47
CA ALA A 141 19.94 -8.65 13.12
C ALA A 141 19.42 -9.51 11.95
N GLY A 142 18.12 -9.43 11.64
CA GLY A 142 17.48 -10.28 10.63
C GLY A 142 17.14 -11.70 11.13
N ASP A 143 17.12 -11.90 12.44
CA ASP A 143 16.72 -13.17 13.06
C ASP A 143 15.19 -13.38 13.05
N VAL A 144 14.45 -12.29 12.90
CA VAL A 144 13.00 -12.24 12.68
C VAL A 144 12.69 -11.25 11.56
N ASP A 145 11.69 -11.59 10.75
CA ASP A 145 11.22 -10.76 9.64
C ASP A 145 10.12 -9.81 10.12
N ILE A 146 9.17 -10.32 10.91
CA ILE A 146 8.03 -9.56 11.44
C ILE A 146 7.94 -9.79 12.93
N GLN A 147 7.67 -8.74 13.70
CA GLN A 147 7.43 -8.82 15.12
C GLN A 147 6.05 -8.28 15.50
N LEU A 148 5.35 -8.97 16.41
CA LEU A 148 4.21 -8.40 17.11
C LEU A 148 4.72 -7.55 18.26
N SER A 149 4.42 -6.26 18.22
CA SER A 149 4.95 -5.27 19.17
C SER A 149 3.82 -4.48 19.83
N PRO A 150 3.85 -4.28 21.15
CA PRO A 150 3.00 -3.30 21.82
C PRO A 150 3.23 -1.90 21.25
N LEU A 151 2.17 -1.10 21.16
CA LEU A 151 2.26 0.30 20.76
C LEU A 151 2.51 1.21 21.98
N PRO A 152 3.19 2.36 21.79
CA PRO A 152 3.77 2.85 20.54
C PRO A 152 5.14 2.22 20.23
N VAL A 153 5.49 2.16 18.94
CA VAL A 153 6.85 1.86 18.46
C VAL A 153 7.47 3.17 17.96
N ASP A 154 8.47 3.68 18.68
CA ASP A 154 9.16 4.94 18.37
C ASP A 154 10.61 4.67 17.96
N GLU A 155 10.76 4.01 16.80
CA GLU A 155 12.07 3.59 16.27
C GLU A 155 12.18 3.97 14.79
N PRO A 156 13.14 4.82 14.39
CA PRO A 156 13.18 5.39 13.04
C PRO A 156 13.50 4.38 11.94
N ASP A 157 14.15 3.26 12.29
CA ASP A 157 14.51 2.18 11.36
C ASP A 157 13.46 1.07 11.28
N ILE A 158 12.38 1.18 12.05
CA ILE A 158 11.31 0.18 12.16
C ILE A 158 10.00 0.77 11.65
N ILE A 159 9.40 0.10 10.67
CA ILE A 159 8.01 0.36 10.27
C ILE A 159 7.11 -0.39 11.24
N CYS A 160 6.08 0.28 11.76
CA CYS A 160 5.04 -0.35 12.54
C CYS A 160 3.67 -0.10 11.90
N LEU A 161 2.96 -1.18 11.58
CA LEU A 161 1.56 -1.16 11.15
C LEU A 161 0.66 -1.48 12.35
N PRO A 162 -0.14 -0.53 12.84
CA PRO A 162 -1.12 -0.78 13.88
C PRO A 162 -2.16 -1.83 13.44
N VAL A 163 -2.44 -2.80 14.31
CA VAL A 163 -3.51 -3.81 14.10
C VAL A 163 -4.65 -3.60 15.12
N ASP A 164 -4.31 -3.22 16.35
CA ASP A 164 -5.25 -2.75 17.35
C ASP A 164 -4.69 -1.49 18.01
N GLU A 165 -5.48 -0.41 18.08
CA GLU A 165 -5.06 0.87 18.66
C GLU A 165 -5.71 1.13 20.03
N SER A 166 -6.29 0.10 20.66
CA SER A 166 -6.94 0.22 21.97
C SER A 166 -5.95 0.77 23.01
N PRO A 167 -6.34 1.79 23.82
CA PRO A 167 -5.41 2.47 24.73
C PRO A 167 -4.67 1.56 25.73
N GLU A 168 -5.29 0.45 26.15
CA GLU A 168 -4.73 -0.47 27.14
C GLU A 168 -4.04 -1.70 26.52
N ARG A 169 -4.24 -1.96 25.23
CA ARG A 169 -3.81 -3.20 24.55
C ARG A 169 -3.33 -2.99 23.12
N GLY A 170 -2.99 -1.75 22.77
CA GLY A 170 -2.61 -1.41 21.41
C GLY A 170 -1.37 -2.20 20.97
N TRP A 171 -1.44 -2.77 19.78
CA TRP A 171 -0.34 -3.54 19.21
C TRP A 171 -0.33 -3.44 17.68
N GLY A 172 0.85 -3.63 17.12
CA GLY A 172 1.08 -3.61 15.70
C GLY A 172 2.08 -4.66 15.25
N LEU A 173 2.20 -4.78 13.94
CA LEU A 173 3.25 -5.55 13.29
C LEU A 173 4.41 -4.63 12.97
N ALA A 174 5.61 -5.03 13.37
CA ALA A 174 6.83 -4.27 13.20
C ALA A 174 7.82 -5.03 12.30
N TRP A 175 8.49 -4.32 11.40
CA TRP A 175 9.59 -4.85 10.60
C TRP A 175 10.56 -3.73 10.23
N ARG A 176 11.76 -4.08 9.76
CA ARG A 176 12.73 -3.06 9.31
C ARG A 176 12.23 -2.31 8.09
N ALA A 177 12.41 -0.99 8.07
CA ALA A 177 12.02 -0.16 6.91
C ALA A 177 12.67 -0.60 5.58
N THR A 178 13.87 -1.18 5.65
CA THR A 178 14.62 -1.68 4.49
C THR A 178 14.29 -3.13 4.11
N GLY A 179 13.49 -3.82 4.91
CA GLY A 179 13.22 -5.26 4.79
C GLY A 179 11.82 -5.61 4.28
N GLU A 180 10.99 -4.63 3.91
CA GLU A 180 9.61 -4.92 3.52
C GLU A 180 9.53 -5.75 2.23
N THR A 181 8.80 -6.85 2.28
CA THR A 181 8.55 -7.73 1.14
C THR A 181 7.07 -8.04 0.99
N SER A 182 6.69 -8.72 -0.10
CA SER A 182 5.30 -9.13 -0.32
C SER A 182 4.78 -10.06 0.79
N VAL A 183 5.64 -10.87 1.42
CA VAL A 183 5.24 -11.76 2.52
C VAL A 183 4.93 -10.98 3.80
N HIS A 184 5.60 -9.84 4.05
CA HIS A 184 5.28 -8.94 5.16
C HIS A 184 3.86 -8.40 5.02
N ARG A 185 3.53 -7.89 3.84
CA ARG A 185 2.19 -7.38 3.52
C ARG A 185 1.12 -8.47 3.59
N ALA A 186 1.43 -9.68 3.12
CA ALA A 186 0.50 -10.81 3.20
C ALA A 186 0.21 -11.23 4.64
N PHE A 187 1.23 -11.29 5.50
CA PHE A 187 1.06 -11.57 6.92
C PHE A 187 0.30 -10.45 7.64
N ALA A 188 0.59 -9.19 7.29
CA ALA A 188 -0.15 -8.04 7.79
C ALA A 188 -1.63 -8.08 7.40
N GLN A 189 -1.96 -8.43 6.16
CA GLN A 189 -3.34 -8.59 5.74
C GLN A 189 -4.05 -9.72 6.50
N ALA A 190 -3.36 -10.86 6.74
CA ALA A 190 -3.91 -11.93 7.56
C ALA A 190 -4.16 -11.47 9.01
N ALA A 191 -3.33 -10.57 9.56
CA ALA A 191 -3.53 -10.02 10.89
C ALA A 191 -4.75 -9.11 10.99
N LEU A 192 -4.91 -8.21 10.01
CA LEU A 192 -6.07 -7.32 9.92
C LEU A 192 -7.38 -8.11 9.73
N ASP A 193 -7.39 -9.10 8.84
CA ASP A 193 -8.57 -9.94 8.59
C ASP A 193 -8.95 -10.77 9.84
N ALA A 194 -7.96 -11.37 10.50
CA ALA A 194 -8.18 -12.14 11.73
C ALA A 194 -8.66 -11.28 12.91
N ARG A 195 -8.38 -9.97 12.89
CA ARG A 195 -8.91 -9.01 13.87
C ARG A 195 -10.35 -8.62 13.55
N ALA A 196 -10.67 -8.40 12.27
CA ALA A 196 -12.01 -8.07 11.81
C ALA A 196 -13.01 -9.20 12.10
N GLU A 197 -12.60 -10.46 12.01
CA GLU A 197 -13.43 -11.63 12.36
C GLU A 197 -13.75 -11.76 13.87
N ARG A 198 -13.09 -10.98 14.73
CA ARG A 198 -13.28 -11.00 16.20
C ARG A 198 -14.07 -9.80 16.76
N GLY A 199 -14.36 -8.80 15.94
CA GLY A 199 -15.16 -7.62 16.31
C GLY A 199 -16.61 -7.78 15.89
#